data_AF-A0A7W8RT01-F1
#
_entry.id   AF-A0A7W8RT01-F1
#
_cell.length_a   1.000
_cell.length_b   1.000
_cell.length_c   1.000
_cell.angle_alpha   90.00
_cell.angle_beta   90.00
_cell.angle_gamma   90.00
#
_symmetry.space_group_name_H-M   'P 1'
#
loop_
_entity.id
_entity.type
_entity.pdbx_description
1 polymer ?
#
loop_
_entity_poly.entity_id
_entity_poly.type
_entity_poly.pdbx_seq_one_letter_code
_entity_poly.pdbx_strand_id
1 'polypeptide(L)'
;MQIDGATQQNAVLAEQMTSAAQVLDEKTAALAEATRHTRLRQGTADEAYALVQAAIELVASAGLRAALDDFNDPSGKFVDRGLYAIVSDREGIFHAFAARLEMIGQGMASMPGLDAKKYMADALKAA
;
A
#
# COMPACT_ATOMS: atom_id res chain seq x y z
N MET A 1 6.07 50.93 23.32
CA MET A 1 6.04 50.94 21.84
C MET A 1 6.82 49.80 21.16
N GLN A 2 7.35 48.80 21.88
CA GLN A 2 8.05 47.66 21.25
C GLN A 2 7.16 46.41 20.99
N ILE A 3 5.93 46.40 21.49
CA ILE A 3 5.04 45.22 21.45
C ILE A 3 4.28 45.13 20.12
N ASP A 4 3.97 46.28 19.51
CA ASP A 4 3.27 46.34 18.21
C ASP A 4 4.14 45.78 17.08
N GLY A 5 5.43 46.10 17.07
CA GLY A 5 6.39 45.62 16.06
C GLY A 5 6.58 44.10 16.12
N ALA A 6 6.71 43.52 17.32
CA ALA A 6 6.85 42.07 17.48
C ALA A 6 5.57 41.30 17.07
N THR A 7 4.39 41.86 17.36
CA THR A 7 3.11 41.25 16.97
C THR A 7 2.90 41.28 15.47
N GLN A 8 3.25 42.40 14.82
CA GLN A 8 3.18 42.55 13.38
C GLN A 8 4.18 41.64 12.65
N GLN A 9 5.37 41.46 13.21
CA GLN A 9 6.40 40.58 12.68
C GLN A 9 6.01 39.10 12.82
N ASN A 10 5.38 38.72 13.93
CA ASN A 10 4.82 37.37 14.10
C ASN A 10 3.68 37.07 13.13
N ALA A 11 2.82 38.05 12.82
CA ALA A 11 1.75 37.89 11.83
C ALA A 11 2.33 37.64 10.42
N VAL A 12 3.35 38.43 10.02
CA VAL A 12 4.03 38.24 8.73
C VAL A 12 4.74 36.89 8.66
N LEU A 13 5.40 36.46 9.73
CA LEU A 13 6.03 35.14 9.82
C LEU A 13 5.01 34.00 9.69
N ALA A 14 3.84 34.12 10.32
CA ALA A 14 2.77 33.13 10.20
C ALA A 14 2.25 33.05 8.75
N GLU A 15 2.01 34.19 8.10
CA GLU A 15 1.61 34.25 6.68
C GLU A 15 2.67 33.64 5.76
N GLN A 16 3.96 33.92 6.00
CA GLN A 16 5.07 33.33 5.26
C GLN A 16 5.15 31.81 5.46
N MET A 17 4.95 31.32 6.68
CA MET A 17 4.91 29.89 6.96
C MET A 17 3.74 29.21 6.26
N THR A 18 2.55 29.81 6.25
CA THR A 18 1.39 29.30 5.52
C THR A 18 1.66 29.24 4.02
N SER A 19 2.23 30.31 3.44
CA SER A 19 2.58 30.34 2.02
C SER A 19 3.64 29.29 1.68
N ALA A 20 4.66 29.13 2.52
CA ALA A 20 5.69 28.10 2.33
C ALA A 20 5.13 26.68 2.41
N ALA A 21 4.17 26.42 3.32
CA ALA A 21 3.50 25.14 3.42
C ALA A 21 2.67 24.83 2.17
N GLN A 22 1.90 25.80 1.65
CA GLN A 22 1.14 25.63 0.41
C GLN A 22 2.04 25.32 -0.79
N VAL A 23 3.17 26.03 -0.92
CA VAL A 23 4.15 25.76 -1.98
C VAL A 23 4.76 24.36 -1.83
N LEU A 24 4.98 23.90 -0.59
CA LEU A 24 5.49 22.55 -0.34
C LEU A 24 4.45 21.49 -0.73
N ASP A 25 3.18 21.69 -0.42
CA ASP A 25 2.09 20.81 -0.81
C ASP A 25 1.95 20.72 -2.34
N GLU A 26 1.96 21.87 -3.02
CA GLU A 26 1.91 21.93 -4.49
C GLU A 26 3.10 21.20 -5.13
N LYS A 27 4.32 21.41 -4.61
CA LYS A 27 5.52 20.71 -5.08
C LYS A 27 5.44 19.21 -4.83
N THR A 28 4.89 18.79 -3.70
CA THR A 28 4.72 17.37 -3.35
C THR A 28 3.73 16.71 -4.30
N ALA A 29 2.60 17.37 -4.57
CA ALA A 29 1.60 16.90 -5.54
C ALA A 29 2.16 16.81 -6.96
N ALA A 30 2.91 17.83 -7.40
CA ALA A 30 3.55 17.84 -8.72
C ALA A 30 4.64 16.76 -8.84
N LEU A 31 5.42 16.53 -7.78
CA LEU A 31 6.40 15.45 -7.75
C LEU A 31 5.70 14.08 -7.81
N ALA A 32 4.63 13.88 -7.04
CA ALA A 32 3.84 12.66 -7.07
C ALA A 32 3.27 12.41 -8.48
N GLU A 33 2.76 13.44 -9.16
CA GLU A 33 2.35 13.38 -10.58
C GLU A 33 3.50 13.01 -11.52
N ALA A 34 4.66 13.66 -11.38
CA ALA A 34 5.82 13.39 -12.23
C ALA A 34 6.36 11.96 -12.03
N THR A 35 6.28 11.41 -10.82
CA THR A 35 6.70 10.03 -10.53
C THR A 35 5.67 8.98 -10.94
N ARG A 36 4.39 9.34 -11.16
CA ARG A 36 3.34 8.38 -11.63
C ARG A 36 3.70 7.70 -12.94
N HIS A 37 4.37 8.40 -13.85
CA HIS A 37 4.80 7.84 -15.16
C HIS A 37 6.24 7.32 -15.15
N THR A 38 7.01 7.63 -14.11
CA THR A 38 8.33 7.03 -13.91
C THR A 38 8.10 5.61 -13.42
N ARG A 39 8.00 4.68 -14.37
CA ARG A 39 7.74 3.26 -14.10
C ARG A 39 8.93 2.67 -13.32
N LEU A 40 8.93 2.84 -12.00
CA LEU A 40 9.90 2.25 -11.09
C LEU A 40 9.89 0.73 -11.28
N ARG A 41 11.06 0.11 -11.18
CA ARG A 41 11.21 -1.36 -11.28
C ARG A 41 10.42 -2.11 -10.20
N GLN A 42 10.05 -1.43 -9.12
CA GLN A 42 9.18 -1.93 -8.05
C GLN A 42 7.99 -0.98 -7.88
N GLY A 43 6.84 -1.53 -7.51
CA GLY A 43 5.65 -0.72 -7.26
C GLY A 43 5.79 0.14 -6.00
N THR A 44 4.99 1.21 -5.92
CA THR A 44 4.96 2.14 -4.79
C THR A 44 4.03 1.64 -3.68
N ALA A 45 4.12 2.24 -2.49
CA ALA A 45 3.20 1.94 -1.38
C ALA A 45 1.74 2.28 -1.73
N ASP A 46 1.52 3.39 -2.45
CA ASP A 46 0.19 3.81 -2.89
C ASP A 46 -0.39 2.82 -3.91
N GLU A 47 0.43 2.32 -4.85
CA GLU A 47 0.03 1.28 -5.80
C GLU A 47 -0.31 -0.03 -5.06
N ALA A 48 0.47 -0.41 -4.05
CA ALA A 48 0.18 -1.59 -3.24
C ALA A 48 -1.13 -1.45 -2.45
N TYR A 49 -1.39 -0.27 -1.88
CA TYR A 49 -2.65 0.01 -1.18
C TYR A 49 -3.85 -0.05 -2.14
N ALA A 50 -3.73 0.59 -3.32
CA ALA A 50 -4.77 0.55 -4.34
C ALA A 50 -5.06 -0.88 -4.82
N LEU A 51 -4.02 -1.71 -4.99
CA LEU A 51 -4.17 -3.13 -5.35
C LEU A 51 -4.99 -3.90 -4.30
N VAL A 52 -4.73 -3.68 -3.01
CA VAL A 52 -5.46 -4.33 -1.92
C VAL A 52 -6.91 -3.85 -1.86
N GLN A 53 -7.18 -2.55 -2.06
CA GLN A 53 -8.55 -2.02 -2.12
C GLN A 53 -9.34 -2.69 -3.27
N ALA A 54 -8.76 -2.76 -4.47
CA ALA A 54 -9.37 -3.44 -5.61
C ALA A 54 -9.61 -4.94 -5.34
N ALA A 55 -8.71 -5.60 -4.60
CA ALA A 55 -8.88 -6.99 -4.22
C ALA A 55 -10.07 -7.18 -3.25
N ILE A 56 -10.19 -6.31 -2.24
CA ILE A 56 -11.32 -6.32 -1.30
C ILE A 56 -12.64 -6.09 -2.03
N GLU A 57 -12.70 -5.13 -2.96
CA GLU A 57 -13.88 -4.85 -3.78
C GLU A 57 -14.28 -6.06 -4.66
N LEU A 58 -13.30 -6.75 -5.24
CA LEU A 58 -13.57 -7.97 -6.01
C LEU A 58 -14.13 -9.08 -5.12
N VAL A 59 -13.55 -9.30 -3.94
CA VAL A 59 -14.06 -10.30 -2.99
C VAL A 59 -15.48 -9.97 -2.57
N ALA A 60 -15.80 -8.69 -2.34
CA ALA A 60 -17.14 -8.24 -1.97
C ALA A 60 -18.18 -8.43 -3.10
N SER A 61 -17.78 -8.22 -4.35
CA SER A 61 -18.69 -8.25 -5.52
C SER A 61 -18.85 -9.63 -6.16
N ALA A 62 -17.76 -10.38 -6.33
CA ALA A 62 -17.73 -11.68 -7.01
C ALA A 62 -17.66 -12.87 -6.04
N GLY A 63 -17.38 -12.60 -4.75
CA GLY A 63 -17.14 -13.62 -3.74
C GLY A 63 -15.70 -14.14 -3.76
N LEU A 64 -15.27 -14.66 -2.60
CA LEU A 64 -13.88 -15.08 -2.38
C LEU A 64 -13.38 -16.10 -3.41
N ARG A 65 -14.19 -17.12 -3.74
CA ARG A 65 -13.75 -18.20 -4.64
C ARG A 65 -13.43 -17.69 -6.04
N ALA A 66 -14.26 -16.85 -6.63
CA ALA A 66 -13.99 -16.25 -7.94
C ALA A 66 -12.83 -15.26 -7.88
N ALA A 67 -12.70 -14.51 -6.79
CA ALA A 67 -11.58 -13.60 -6.59
C ALA A 67 -10.22 -14.33 -6.49
N LEU A 68 -10.18 -15.51 -5.87
CA LEU A 68 -8.96 -16.33 -5.78
C LEU A 68 -8.45 -16.77 -7.15
N ASP A 69 -9.34 -17.04 -8.12
CA ASP A 69 -8.93 -17.36 -9.49
C ASP A 69 -8.24 -16.15 -10.15
N ASP A 70 -8.83 -14.95 -9.99
CA ASP A 70 -8.24 -13.69 -10.48
C ASP A 70 -6.91 -13.34 -9.78
N PHE A 71 -6.78 -13.63 -8.48
CA PHE A 71 -5.55 -13.38 -7.72
C PHE A 71 -4.43 -14.36 -8.04
N ASN A 72 -4.75 -15.54 -8.54
CA ASN A 72 -3.78 -16.57 -8.89
C ASN A 72 -3.42 -16.58 -10.37
N ASP A 73 -3.97 -15.69 -11.19
CA ASP A 73 -3.51 -15.48 -12.56
C ASP A 73 -2.22 -14.64 -12.57
N PRO A 74 -1.03 -15.21 -12.90
CA PRO A 74 0.22 -14.47 -12.93
C PRO A 74 0.28 -13.39 -14.02
N SER A 75 -0.62 -13.46 -15.00
CA SER A 75 -0.79 -12.45 -16.06
C SER A 75 -2.04 -11.59 -15.84
N GLY A 76 -2.69 -11.75 -14.68
CA GLY A 76 -3.95 -11.12 -14.35
C GLY A 76 -3.79 -9.68 -13.85
N LYS A 77 -4.92 -9.00 -13.69
CA LYS A 77 -5.00 -7.59 -13.26
C LYS A 77 -4.50 -7.31 -11.84
N PHE A 78 -4.29 -8.36 -11.04
CA PHE A 78 -3.74 -8.25 -9.68
C PHE A 78 -2.24 -8.47 -9.61
N VAL A 79 -1.57 -8.57 -10.76
CA VAL A 79 -0.12 -8.65 -10.85
C VAL A 79 0.40 -7.42 -11.59
N ASP A 80 1.14 -6.58 -10.89
CA ASP A 80 1.85 -5.44 -11.49
C ASP A 80 3.30 -5.43 -11.00
N ARG A 81 4.22 -5.81 -11.89
CA ARG A 81 5.66 -5.89 -11.60
C ARG A 81 5.93 -6.80 -10.38
N GLY A 82 6.28 -6.21 -9.24
CA GLY A 82 6.54 -6.91 -7.98
C GLY A 82 5.37 -6.88 -6.99
N LEU A 83 4.24 -6.28 -7.36
CA LEU A 83 3.03 -6.21 -6.55
C LEU A 83 2.08 -7.34 -6.95
N TYR A 84 1.56 -8.05 -5.94
CA TYR A 84 0.57 -9.10 -6.09
C TYR A 84 -0.19 -9.29 -4.78
N ALA A 85 -1.43 -9.78 -4.86
CA ALA A 85 -2.22 -10.13 -3.68
C ALA A 85 -1.76 -11.48 -3.10
N ILE A 86 -1.60 -11.54 -1.78
CA ILE A 86 -1.42 -12.79 -1.04
C ILE A 86 -2.66 -12.97 -0.16
N VAL A 87 -3.28 -14.15 -0.26
CA VAL A 87 -4.42 -14.50 0.58
C VAL A 87 -4.09 -15.75 1.38
N SER A 88 -4.31 -15.71 2.68
CA SER A 88 -4.18 -16.86 3.57
C SER A 88 -5.34 -16.95 4.54
N ASP A 89 -5.61 -18.16 5.03
CA ASP A 89 -6.57 -18.34 6.13
C ASP A 89 -5.91 -18.14 7.51
N ARG A 90 -6.71 -18.36 8.56
CA ARG A 90 -6.28 -18.25 9.96
C ARG A 90 -5.35 -19.37 10.42
N GLU A 91 -5.22 -20.44 9.64
CA GLU A 91 -4.25 -21.51 9.88
C GLU A 91 -2.93 -21.27 9.13
N GLY A 92 -2.89 -20.22 8.30
CA GLY A 92 -1.70 -19.79 7.57
C GLY A 92 -1.52 -20.54 6.27
N ILE A 93 -2.57 -21.18 5.76
CA ILE A 93 -2.55 -21.82 4.44
C ILE A 93 -2.73 -20.75 3.37
N PHE A 94 -1.88 -20.77 2.35
CA PHE A 94 -2.01 -19.87 1.21
C PHE A 94 -3.15 -20.30 0.29
N HIS A 95 -4.05 -19.37 -0.01
CA HIS A 95 -5.13 -19.53 -0.99
C HIS A 95 -4.86 -18.73 -2.27
N ALA A 96 -4.09 -17.64 -2.19
CA ALA A 96 -3.58 -16.95 -3.37
C ALA A 96 -2.14 -16.48 -3.20
N PHE A 97 -1.32 -16.72 -4.23
CA PHE A 97 0.06 -16.25 -4.31
C PHE A 97 0.57 -16.33 -5.77
N ALA A 98 0.21 -15.36 -6.62
CA ALA A 98 0.54 -15.37 -8.05
C ALA A 98 2.04 -15.55 -8.37
N ALA A 99 2.92 -15.00 -7.54
CA ALA A 99 4.37 -15.11 -7.74
C ALA A 99 4.96 -16.49 -7.37
N ARG A 100 4.20 -17.32 -6.64
CA ARG A 100 4.59 -18.67 -6.19
C ARG A 100 3.38 -19.59 -6.13
N LEU A 101 2.85 -19.97 -7.29
CA LEU A 101 1.68 -20.83 -7.38
C LEU A 101 1.88 -22.19 -6.68
N GLU A 102 3.12 -22.67 -6.60
CA GLU A 102 3.50 -23.88 -5.87
C GLU A 102 3.22 -23.80 -4.36
N MET A 103 3.06 -22.61 -3.80
CA MET A 103 2.74 -22.39 -2.39
C MET A 103 1.24 -22.50 -2.09
N ILE A 104 0.37 -22.50 -3.10
CA ILE A 104 -1.08 -22.60 -2.88
C ILE A 104 -1.41 -23.94 -2.22
N GLY A 105 -2.19 -23.89 -1.14
CA GLY A 105 -2.53 -25.05 -0.32
C GLY A 105 -1.43 -25.46 0.69
N GLN A 106 -0.27 -24.82 0.66
CA GLN A 106 0.77 -25.04 1.66
C GLN A 106 0.65 -24.03 2.82
N GLY A 107 1.13 -24.44 3.99
CA GLY A 107 1.28 -23.54 5.13
C GLY A 107 2.44 -22.58 4.97
N MET A 108 2.30 -21.36 5.52
CA MET A 108 3.35 -20.34 5.57
C MET A 108 4.67 -20.84 6.14
N ALA A 109 4.63 -21.80 7.07
CA ALA A 109 5.84 -22.38 7.67
C ALA A 109 6.74 -23.10 6.64
N SER A 110 6.19 -23.50 5.50
CA SER A 110 6.97 -24.09 4.39
C SER A 110 7.77 -23.06 3.60
N MET A 111 7.51 -21.76 3.78
CA MET A 111 8.19 -20.70 3.06
C MET A 111 9.57 -20.39 3.69
N PRO A 112 10.68 -20.62 2.97
CA PRO A 112 12.01 -20.41 3.54
C PRO A 112 12.23 -18.95 3.97
N GLY A 113 12.73 -18.75 5.19
CA GLY A 113 13.06 -17.42 5.72
C GLY A 113 11.85 -16.63 6.26
N LEU A 114 10.64 -17.17 6.20
CA LEU A 114 9.46 -16.57 6.83
C LEU A 114 9.27 -17.10 8.26
N ASP A 115 9.27 -16.21 9.24
CA ASP A 115 8.76 -16.55 10.59
C ASP A 115 7.23 -16.50 10.55
N ALA A 116 6.62 -17.62 10.12
CA ALA A 116 5.18 -17.74 9.94
C ALA A 116 4.41 -17.43 11.24
N LYS A 117 4.93 -17.86 12.39
CA LYS A 117 4.26 -17.64 13.68
C LYS A 117 4.19 -16.17 14.03
N LYS A 118 5.30 -15.45 13.88
CA LYS A 118 5.33 -14.00 14.12
C LYS A 118 4.45 -13.27 13.12
N TYR A 119 4.58 -13.60 11.82
CA TYR A 119 3.80 -12.97 10.76
C TYR A 119 2.29 -13.07 11.00
N MET A 120 1.79 -14.27 11.34
CA MET A 120 0.38 -14.48 11.63
C MET A 120 -0.08 -13.77 12.91
N ALA A 121 0.76 -13.75 13.95
CA ALA A 121 0.43 -13.05 15.19
C ALA A 121 0.31 -11.53 14.97
N ASP A 122 1.14 -10.96 14.10
CA ASP A 122 1.08 -9.54 13.77
C ASP A 122 -0.10 -9.22 12.84
N ALA A 123 -0.38 -10.07 11.85
CA ALA A 123 -1.53 -9.92 10.96
C ALA A 123 -2.88 -9.97 11.71
N LEU A 124 -3.02 -10.88 12.68
CA LEU A 124 -4.26 -11.00 13.47
C LEU A 124 -4.50 -9.79 14.39
N LYS A 125 -3.45 -9.12 14.86
CA LYS A 125 -3.58 -7.90 15.67
C LYS A 125 -4.01 -6.68 14.86
N ALA A 126 -3.76 -6.70 13.55
CA ALA A 126 -4.05 -5.60 12.64
C ALA A 126 -5.44 -5.71 11.98
N ALA A 127 -6.12 -6.85 12.14
CA ALA A 127 -7.47 -7.12 11.63
C ALA A 127 -8.56 -6.73 12.65
#